data_AF-A0A4P7AHR9-F1
#
_entry.id   AF-A0A4P7AHR9-F1
#
_cell.length_a   1.000
_cell.length_b   1.000
_cell.length_c   1.000
_cell.angle_alpha   90.00
_cell.angle_beta   90.00
_cell.angle_gamma   90.00
#
_symmetry.space_group_name_H-M   'P 1'
#
loop_
_entity.id
_entity.type
_entity.pdbx_description
1 polymer ?
#
loop_
_entity_poly.entity_id
_entity_poly.type
_entity_poly.pdbx_seq_one_letter_code
_entity_poly.pdbx_strand_id
1 'polypeptide(L)'
;MTFLAQSTNKLSTNTLWVLFAIAIALLVMAIVATWFFIRFKNAKKNAKDSFEVVTGIFKIFRFWQFYVIVIVALVGYVGAIVLLAVSLPPLISNS
;
A
#
# COMPACT_ATOMS: atom_id res chain seq x y z
N MET A 1 -20.16 23.65 20.42
CA MET A 1 -19.38 22.47 19.93
C MET A 1 -20.13 21.83 18.77
N THR A 2 -20.27 22.56 17.66
CA THR A 2 -21.21 22.23 16.57
C THR A 2 -20.53 22.53 15.24
N PHE A 3 -19.46 21.80 14.91
CA PHE A 3 -18.77 21.95 13.63
C PHE A 3 -18.29 20.62 13.02
N LEU A 4 -18.70 19.47 13.57
CA LEU A 4 -18.39 18.15 13.00
C LEU A 4 -19.62 17.41 12.46
N ALA A 5 -20.75 18.09 12.25
CA ALA A 5 -22.02 17.45 11.93
C ALA A 5 -22.59 17.79 10.53
N GLN A 6 -21.84 18.47 9.66
CA GLN A 6 -22.43 18.94 8.40
C GLN A 6 -21.45 18.97 7.22
N SER A 7 -21.00 17.79 6.80
CA SER A 7 -20.68 17.53 5.38
C SER A 7 -21.07 16.11 4.99
N THR A 8 -22.26 15.65 5.40
CA THR A 8 -22.91 14.48 4.82
C THR A 8 -23.44 14.84 3.43
N ASN A 9 -22.54 15.23 2.51
CA ASN A 9 -22.79 14.94 1.11
C ASN A 9 -22.92 13.42 1.05
N LYS A 10 -24.14 12.91 0.91
CA LYS A 10 -24.37 11.50 0.61
C LYS A 10 -23.53 11.21 -0.64
N LEU A 11 -22.39 10.54 -0.44
CA LEU A 11 -21.53 10.13 -1.55
C LEU A 11 -22.39 9.32 -2.52
N SER A 12 -22.30 9.65 -3.80
CA SER A 12 -22.99 8.88 -4.84
C SER A 12 -22.56 7.42 -4.74
N THR A 13 -23.48 6.48 -4.96
CA THR A 13 -23.21 5.04 -4.99
C THR A 13 -22.03 4.71 -5.92
N ASN A 14 -21.91 5.43 -7.04
CA ASN A 14 -20.79 5.29 -7.97
C ASN A 14 -19.45 5.67 -7.32
N THR A 15 -19.42 6.76 -6.55
CA THR A 15 -18.22 7.20 -5.82
C THR A 15 -17.80 6.20 -4.75
N LEU A 16 -18.76 5.58 -4.06
CA LEU A 16 -18.49 4.54 -3.06
C LEU A 16 -17.88 3.28 -3.70
N TRP A 17 -18.40 2.84 -4.84
CA TRP A 17 -17.81 1.71 -5.59
C TRP A 17 -16.40 2.02 -6.11
N VAL A 18 -16.15 3.26 -6.55
CA VAL A 18 -14.79 3.69 -6.95
C VAL A 18 -13.84 3.69 -5.76
N LEU A 19 -14.25 4.23 -4.61
CA LEU A 19 -13.46 4.21 -3.37
C LEU A 19 -13.13 2.77 -2.94
N PHE A 20 -14.11 1.87 -3.01
CA PHE A 20 -13.94 0.46 -2.71
C PHE A 20 -12.96 -0.23 -3.68
N ALA A 21 -13.09 0.03 -4.99
CA ALA A 21 -12.18 -0.50 -6.00
C ALA A 21 -10.74 -0.01 -5.79
N ILE A 22 -10.55 1.27 -5.46
CA ILE A 22 -9.23 1.84 -5.12
C ILE A 22 -8.67 1.18 -3.86
N ALA A 23 -9.50 0.92 -2.85
CA ALA A 23 -9.07 0.25 -1.63
C ALA A 23 -8.55 -1.17 -1.90
N ILE A 24 -9.27 -1.94 -2.74
CA ILE A 24 -8.81 -3.26 -3.18
C ILE A 24 -7.52 -3.15 -3.99
N ALA A 25 -7.42 -2.18 -4.92
CA ALA A 25 -6.22 -1.98 -5.71
C ALA A 25 -4.99 -1.67 -4.86
N LEU A 26 -5.13 -0.83 -3.82
CA LEU A 26 -4.07 -0.53 -2.86
C LEU A 26 -3.67 -1.76 -2.05
N LEU A 27 -4.62 -2.60 -1.67
CA LEU A 27 -4.37 -3.85 -0.95
C LEU A 27 -3.56 -4.83 -1.81
N VAL A 28 -3.96 -5.03 -3.06
CA VAL A 28 -3.24 -5.86 -4.03
C VAL A 28 -1.82 -5.31 -4.24
N MET A 29 -1.68 -4.00 -4.42
CA MET A 29 -0.38 -3.35 -4.59
C MET A 29 0.52 -3.55 -3.36
N ALA A 30 -0.02 -3.45 -2.15
CA ALA A 30 0.71 -3.68 -0.91
C ALA A 30 1.19 -5.14 -0.77
N ILE A 31 0.36 -6.11 -1.14
CA ILE A 31 0.74 -7.53 -1.18
C ILE A 31 1.88 -7.76 -2.17
N VAL A 32 1.76 -7.22 -3.39
CA VAL A 32 2.80 -7.36 -4.42
C VAL A 32 4.11 -6.72 -3.97
N ALA A 33 4.06 -5.53 -3.37
CA ALA A 33 5.23 -4.85 -2.81
C ALA A 33 5.90 -5.69 -1.70
N THR A 34 5.09 -6.28 -0.81
CA THR A 34 5.59 -7.15 0.27
C THR A 34 6.22 -8.43 -0.28
N TRP A 35 5.62 -9.04 -1.30
CA TRP A 35 6.20 -10.21 -1.96
C TRP A 35 7.54 -9.89 -2.65
N PHE A 36 7.60 -8.76 -3.35
CA PHE A 36 8.83 -8.28 -3.98
C PHE A 36 9.93 -8.01 -2.93
N PHE A 37 9.55 -7.42 -1.79
CA PHE A 37 10.45 -7.19 -0.65
C PHE A 37 11.05 -8.49 -0.11
N ILE A 38 10.23 -9.53 0.10
CA ILE A 38 10.70 -10.83 0.60
C ILE A 38 11.69 -11.44 -0.39
N ARG A 39 11.37 -11.43 -1.69
CA ARG A 39 12.26 -11.94 -2.74
C ARG A 39 13.59 -11.18 -2.77
N PHE A 40 13.54 -9.85 -2.69
CA PHE A 40 14.73 -9.00 -2.66
C PHE A 40 15.60 -9.24 -1.41
N LYS A 41 14.97 -9.40 -0.25
CA LYS A 41 15.67 -9.74 1.01
C LYS A 41 16.38 -11.10 0.90
N ASN A 42 15.72 -12.10 0.31
CA ASN A 42 16.31 -13.42 0.11
C ASN A 42 17.46 -13.40 -0.91
N ALA A 43 17.30 -12.67 -2.02
CA ALA A 43 18.39 -12.48 -2.99
C ALA A 43 19.61 -11.79 -2.35
N LYS A 44 19.40 -10.78 -1.47
CA LYS A 44 20.48 -10.13 -0.71
C LYS A 44 21.17 -11.09 0.26
N LYS A 45 20.44 -12.04 0.87
CA LYS A 45 21.02 -13.05 1.76
C LYS A 45 21.95 -13.98 0.97
N ASN A 46 21.48 -14.49 -0.18
CA ASN A 46 22.25 -15.41 -1.02
C ASN A 46 23.49 -14.74 -1.65
N ALA A 47 23.39 -13.47 -2.01
CA ALA A 47 24.53 -12.69 -2.53
C ALA A 47 25.58 -12.33 -1.47
N LYS A 48 25.33 -12.63 -0.18
CA LYS A 48 26.32 -12.45 0.88
C LYS A 48 27.27 -13.65 0.99
N ASP A 49 26.85 -14.80 0.47
CA ASP A 49 27.60 -16.05 0.45
C ASP A 49 28.42 -16.22 -0.85
N SER A 50 28.08 -15.49 -1.92
CA SER A 50 28.96 -15.31 -3.08
C SER A 50 29.83 -14.08 -2.87
N PHE A 51 31.15 -14.21 -3.07
CA PHE A 51 32.11 -13.09 -3.08
C PHE A 51 31.94 -12.24 -4.35
N GLU A 52 30.72 -11.86 -4.70
CA GLU A 52 30.42 -11.00 -5.84
C GLU A 52 30.69 -9.54 -5.44
N VAL A 53 31.71 -8.95 -6.06
CA VAL A 53 32.13 -7.56 -5.85
C VAL A 53 31.07 -6.63 -6.43
N VAL A 54 30.01 -6.36 -5.66
CA VAL A 54 29.00 -5.35 -6.01
C VAL A 54 29.63 -3.97 -5.86
N THR A 55 29.83 -3.26 -6.98
CA THR A 55 30.38 -1.90 -7.02
C THR A 55 29.55 -0.94 -6.15
N GLY A 56 30.23 -0.11 -5.34
CA GLY A 56 29.62 0.66 -4.23
C GLY A 56 28.44 1.56 -4.58
N ILE A 57 28.33 2.01 -5.84
CA ILE A 57 27.25 2.88 -6.34
C ILE A 57 25.90 2.12 -6.37
N PHE A 58 25.89 0.83 -6.72
CA PHE A 58 24.69 0.00 -6.69
C PHE A 58 24.17 -0.26 -5.27
N LYS A 59 25.02 -0.08 -4.25
CA LYS A 59 24.68 -0.31 -2.84
C LYS A 59 23.77 0.79 -2.28
N ILE A 60 24.01 2.06 -2.66
CA ILE A 60 23.19 3.21 -2.23
C ILE A 60 21.81 3.20 -2.93
N PHE A 61 21.78 2.82 -4.20
CA PHE A 61 20.54 2.72 -4.98
C PHE A 61 19.64 1.58 -4.45
N ARG A 62 20.21 0.40 -4.17
CA ARG A 62 19.49 -0.70 -3.50
C ARG A 62 18.96 -0.34 -2.12
N PHE A 63 19.66 0.53 -1.40
CA PHE A 63 19.22 1.00 -0.09
C PHE A 63 17.93 1.83 -0.22
N TRP A 64 17.91 2.82 -1.12
CA TRP A 64 16.71 3.63 -1.38
C TRP A 64 15.53 2.80 -1.90
N GLN A 65 15.78 1.84 -2.81
CA GLN A 65 14.73 0.93 -3.28
C GLN A 65 14.05 0.17 -2.14
N PHE A 66 14.82 -0.26 -1.13
CA PHE A 66 14.27 -0.95 0.04
C PHE A 66 13.28 -0.07 0.83
N TYR A 67 13.63 1.18 1.11
CA TYR A 67 12.72 2.10 1.82
C TYR A 67 11.48 2.39 0.99
N VAL A 68 11.63 2.61 -0.31
CA VAL A 68 10.49 2.86 -1.20
C VAL A 68 9.50 1.70 -1.16
N ILE A 69 9.97 0.45 -1.27
CA ILE A 69 9.09 -0.72 -1.23
C ILE A 69 8.36 -0.82 0.12
N VAL A 70 9.05 -0.57 1.23
CA VAL A 70 8.44 -0.60 2.58
C VAL A 70 7.40 0.51 2.74
N ILE A 71 7.71 1.72 2.29
CA ILE A 71 6.78 2.85 2.33
C ILE A 71 5.55 2.57 1.48
N VAL A 72 5.72 2.04 0.26
CA VAL A 72 4.61 1.68 -0.63
C VAL A 72 3.73 0.61 0.01
N ALA A 73 4.31 -0.41 0.64
CA ALA A 73 3.54 -1.44 1.34
C ALA A 73 2.75 -0.84 2.51
N LEU A 74 3.39 0.00 3.34
CA LEU A 74 2.73 0.66 4.48
C LEU A 74 1.58 1.57 4.03
N VAL A 75 1.83 2.45 3.06
CA VAL A 75 0.81 3.36 2.51
C VAL A 75 -0.32 2.58 1.85
N GLY A 76 0.00 1.50 1.13
CA GLY A 76 -1.00 0.62 0.52
C GLY A 76 -1.90 -0.06 1.55
N TYR A 77 -1.32 -0.64 2.61
CA TYR A 77 -2.11 -1.28 3.67
C TYR A 77 -2.95 -0.28 4.48
N VAL A 78 -2.34 0.82 4.94
CA VAL A 78 -3.05 1.84 5.72
C VAL A 78 -4.12 2.51 4.86
N GLY A 79 -3.80 2.87 3.62
CA GLY A 79 -4.75 3.46 2.67
C GLY A 79 -5.92 2.53 2.36
N ALA A 80 -5.66 1.24 2.14
CA ALA A 80 -6.72 0.25 1.95
C ALA A 80 -7.64 0.14 3.16
N ILE A 81 -7.10 0.08 4.39
CA ILE A 81 -7.90 -0.01 5.61
C ILE A 81 -8.80 1.22 5.77
N VAL A 82 -8.24 2.42 5.60
CA VAL A 82 -8.99 3.67 5.73
C VAL A 82 -10.09 3.76 4.68
N LEU A 83 -9.78 3.47 3.41
CA LEU A 83 -10.75 3.54 2.33
C LEU A 83 -11.84 2.49 2.47
N LEU A 84 -11.50 1.26 2.87
CA LEU A 84 -12.49 0.23 3.19
C LEU A 84 -13.40 0.67 4.34
N ALA A 85 -12.85 1.21 5.43
CA ALA A 85 -13.65 1.69 6.56
C ALA A 85 -14.64 2.80 6.17
N VAL A 86 -14.28 3.64 5.19
CA VAL A 86 -15.15 4.70 4.67
C VAL A 86 -16.17 4.18 3.66
N SER A 87 -15.80 3.24 2.79
CA SER A 87 -16.66 2.79 1.69
C SER A 87 -17.58 1.62 2.05
N LEU A 88 -17.16 0.68 2.91
CA LEU A 88 -17.93 -0.53 3.23
C LEU A 88 -19.27 -0.23 3.91
N PRO A 89 -19.33 0.56 5.00
CA PRO A 89 -20.58 0.75 5.75
C PRO A 89 -21.68 1.37 4.89
N PRO A 90 -21.42 2.43 4.09
CA PRO A 90 -22.39 2.97 3.16
C PRO A 90 -22.82 1.97 2.08
N LEU A 91 -21.90 1.18 1.51
CA LEU A 91 -22.23 0.18 0.50
C LEU A 91 -23.16 -0.92 1.02
N ILE A 92 -22.90 -1.43 2.22
CA ILE A 92 -23.74 -2.47 2.86
C ILE A 92 -25.12 -1.91 3.22
N SER A 93 -25.18 -0.67 3.69
CA SER A 93 -26.47 -0.05 4.07
C SER A 93 -27.37 0.32 2.89
N ASN A 94 -26.81 0.43 1.67
CA ASN A 94 -27.54 0.79 0.46
C ASN A 94 -27.73 -0.40 -0.51
N SER A 95 -27.30 -1.62 -0.15
CA SER A 95 -27.55 -2.86 -0.90
C SER A 95 -28.74 -3.60 -0.34
#